data_AF-A0A950EHT1-F1
#
_entry.id   AF-A0A950EHT1-F1
#
_cell.length_a   1.000
_cell.length_b   1.000
_cell.length_c   1.000
_cell.angle_alpha   90.00
_cell.angle_beta   90.00
_cell.angle_gamma   90.00
#
_symmetry.space_group_name_H-M   'P 1'
#
loop_
_entity.id
_entity.type
_entity.pdbx_description
1 polymer ?
#
loop_
_entity_poly.entity_id
_entity_poly.type
_entity_poly.pdbx_seq_one_letter_code
_entity_poly.pdbx_strand_id
1 'polypeptide(L)'
;ALFPSLVRALGEASAYGALRGYAELCTGLRRYRARAGAPTPWEVNWLRNTPVQGSAGVVFKVAGNRLRRRYARYGAKIILCLHDAFVFEVPYAHLEEVAEITSEVMRGAVQESFPALRPQVDVNVEHPHCWNKDGKYLSLEYWMEDPERARTYLGS
;
A
#
# COMPACT_ATOMS: atom_id res chain seq x y z
N ALA A 1 -4.29 -3.19 27.28
CA ALA A 1 -4.16 -2.60 25.92
C ALA A 1 -4.99 -3.42 24.94
N LEU A 2 -5.62 -2.79 23.94
CA LEU A 2 -6.57 -3.45 23.00
C LEU A 2 -5.95 -4.55 22.11
N PHE A 3 -4.63 -4.59 21.93
CA PHE A 3 -3.95 -5.63 21.12
C PHE A 3 -2.61 -6.07 21.74
N PRO A 4 -2.62 -6.84 22.84
CA PRO A 4 -1.41 -7.19 23.57
C PRO A 4 -0.45 -8.08 22.76
N SER A 5 -0.98 -8.96 21.92
CA SER A 5 -0.20 -9.81 21.02
C SER A 5 0.57 -8.99 19.98
N LEU A 6 -0.04 -7.94 19.43
CA LEU A 6 0.60 -7.04 18.47
C LEU A 6 1.76 -6.26 19.12
N VAL A 7 1.52 -5.69 20.30
CA VAL A 7 2.57 -4.95 21.04
C VAL A 7 3.75 -5.87 21.34
N ARG A 8 3.49 -7.11 21.77
CA ARG A 8 4.53 -8.11 22.00
C ARG A 8 5.29 -8.44 20.72
N ALA A 9 4.60 -8.76 19.62
CA ALA A 9 5.23 -9.12 18.36
C ALA A 9 6.12 -7.99 17.80
N LEU A 10 5.68 -6.73 17.93
CA LEU A 10 6.47 -5.57 17.53
C LEU A 10 7.72 -5.36 18.40
N GLY A 11 7.60 -5.61 19.71
CA GLY A 11 8.74 -5.59 20.63
C GLY A 11 9.76 -6.70 20.32
N GLU A 12 9.27 -7.92 20.10
CA GLU A 12 10.06 -9.09 19.71
C GLU A 12 10.80 -8.85 18.39
N ALA A 13 10.13 -8.30 17.36
CA ALA A 13 10.75 -7.97 16.09
C ALA A 13 11.97 -7.06 16.26
N SER A 14 11.84 -6.02 17.09
CA SER A 14 12.96 -5.13 17.39
C SER A 14 14.07 -5.81 18.18
N ALA A 15 13.72 -6.58 19.22
CA ALA A 15 14.71 -7.25 20.07
C ALA A 15 15.51 -8.29 19.28
N TYR A 16 14.83 -9.14 18.52
CA TYR A 16 15.50 -10.12 17.67
C TYR A 16 16.29 -9.49 16.53
N GLY A 17 15.80 -8.38 15.96
CA GLY A 17 16.54 -7.66 14.93
C GLY A 17 17.83 -7.03 15.47
N ALA A 18 17.82 -6.53 16.71
CA ALA A 18 19.00 -6.02 17.37
C ALA A 18 20.06 -7.11 17.63
N LEU A 19 19.61 -8.30 18.07
CA LEU A 19 20.47 -9.48 18.28
C LEU A 19 21.07 -10.00 16.96
N ARG A 20 20.27 -10.09 15.90
CA ARG A 20 20.71 -10.57 14.57
C ARG A 20 21.54 -9.54 13.79
N GLY A 21 21.41 -8.27 14.14
CA GLY A 21 22.07 -7.17 13.42
C GLY A 21 21.32 -6.69 12.18
N TYR A 22 20.08 -7.11 11.94
CA TYR A 22 19.27 -6.70 10.80
C TYR A 22 17.75 -6.88 11.03
N ALA A 23 16.93 -6.12 10.29
CA ALA A 23 15.52 -6.44 10.09
C ALA A 23 15.33 -7.21 8.79
N GLU A 24 14.36 -8.12 8.75
CA GLU A 24 14.07 -8.98 7.59
C GLU A 24 12.64 -8.72 7.10
N LEU A 25 12.45 -8.73 5.78
CA LEU A 25 11.15 -8.62 5.11
C LEU A 25 10.55 -10.01 4.86
N CYS A 26 9.27 -10.10 4.47
CA CYS A 26 8.61 -11.36 4.13
C CYS A 26 9.29 -12.15 2.99
N THR A 27 10.08 -11.48 2.15
CA THR A 27 10.86 -12.12 1.07
C THR A 27 12.25 -12.57 1.49
N GLY A 28 12.64 -12.37 2.74
CA GLY A 28 14.00 -12.64 3.23
C GLY A 28 15.01 -11.52 2.93
N LEU A 29 14.60 -10.42 2.28
CA LEU A 29 15.45 -9.24 2.10
C LEU A 29 15.79 -8.64 3.48
N ARG A 30 17.04 -8.20 3.66
CA ARG A 30 17.55 -7.73 4.95
C ARG A 30 18.00 -6.27 4.90
N ARG A 31 17.65 -5.52 5.94
CA ARG A 31 18.22 -4.19 6.24
C ARG A 31 19.15 -4.32 7.44
N TYR A 32 20.45 -4.24 7.18
CA TYR A 32 21.49 -4.40 8.19
C TYR A 32 21.69 -3.13 9.02
N ARG A 33 22.04 -3.32 10.29
CA ARG A 33 22.55 -2.27 11.17
C ARG A 33 23.97 -1.91 10.75
N ALA A 34 24.31 -0.63 10.86
CA ALA A 34 25.64 -0.13 10.51
C ALA A 34 26.68 -0.32 11.61
N ARG A 35 26.23 -0.48 12.87
CA ARG A 35 27.11 -0.53 14.05
C ARG A 35 26.80 -1.73 14.92
N ALA A 36 27.85 -2.31 15.50
CA ALA A 36 27.74 -3.32 16.55
C ALA A 36 27.39 -2.67 17.91
N GLY A 37 26.89 -3.48 18.84
CA GLY A 37 26.49 -3.03 20.18
C GLY A 37 25.00 -2.70 20.32
N ALA A 38 24.65 -2.04 21.42
CA ALA A 38 23.26 -1.75 21.77
C ALA A 38 22.57 -0.87 20.70
N PRO A 39 21.32 -1.19 20.31
CA PRO A 39 20.61 -0.41 19.31
C PRO A 39 20.24 0.98 19.86
N THR A 40 20.41 2.00 19.05
CA THR A 40 19.90 3.35 19.37
C THR A 40 18.36 3.37 19.35
N PRO A 41 17.69 4.34 19.97
CA PRO A 41 16.22 4.48 19.89
C PRO A 41 15.70 4.56 18.45
N TRP A 42 16.44 5.21 17.56
CA TRP A 42 16.13 5.23 16.13
C TRP A 42 16.24 3.84 15.50
N GLU A 43 17.26 3.06 15.85
CA GLU A 43 17.42 1.68 15.39
C GLU A 43 16.28 0.78 15.87
N VAL A 44 15.91 0.87 17.15
CA VAL A 44 14.76 0.15 17.71
C VAL A 44 13.49 0.45 16.91
N ASN A 45 13.24 1.73 16.60
CA ASN A 45 12.06 2.13 15.83
C ASN A 45 12.04 1.55 14.41
N TRP A 46 13.15 1.64 13.65
CA TRP A 46 13.13 1.10 12.30
C TRP A 46 13.21 -0.43 12.26
N LEU A 47 13.86 -1.09 13.23
CA LEU A 47 13.86 -2.55 13.35
C LEU A 47 12.45 -3.10 13.58
N ARG A 48 11.63 -2.36 14.36
CA ARG A 48 10.21 -2.65 14.54
C ARG A 48 9.39 -2.44 13.26
N ASN A 49 9.61 -1.34 12.56
CA ASN A 49 8.74 -0.90 11.46
C ASN A 49 9.10 -1.54 10.10
N THR A 50 10.37 -1.84 9.86
CA THR A 50 10.86 -2.36 8.56
C THR A 50 10.21 -3.67 8.14
N PRO A 51 10.02 -4.66 9.02
CA PRO A 51 9.35 -5.90 8.64
C PRO A 51 7.92 -5.68 8.12
N VAL A 52 7.22 -4.67 8.61
CA VAL A 52 5.85 -4.35 8.17
C VAL A 52 5.87 -3.52 6.89
N GLN A 53 6.49 -2.34 6.92
CA GLN A 53 6.46 -1.38 5.81
C GLN A 53 7.25 -1.88 4.59
N GLY A 54 8.40 -2.51 4.84
CA GLY A 54 9.22 -3.08 3.79
C GLY A 54 8.48 -4.20 3.06
N SER A 55 7.87 -5.12 3.82
CA SER A 55 7.10 -6.23 3.25
C SER A 55 5.90 -5.72 2.44
N ALA A 56 5.16 -4.73 2.97
CA ALA A 56 4.06 -4.09 2.24
C ALA A 56 4.55 -3.50 0.90
N GLY A 57 5.67 -2.78 0.92
CA GLY A 57 6.25 -2.19 -0.30
C GLY A 57 6.72 -3.23 -1.33
N VAL A 58 7.22 -4.38 -0.89
CA VAL A 58 7.62 -5.46 -1.81
C VAL A 58 6.41 -6.13 -2.43
N VAL A 59 5.39 -6.47 -1.63
CA VAL A 59 4.12 -7.03 -2.12
C VAL A 59 3.44 -6.10 -3.10
N PHE A 60 3.41 -4.79 -2.80
CA PHE A 60 2.85 -3.78 -3.69
C PHE A 60 3.59 -3.71 -5.04
N LYS A 61 4.93 -3.79 -5.03
CA LYS A 61 5.73 -3.86 -6.27
C LYS A 61 5.44 -5.13 -7.09
N VAL A 62 5.23 -6.27 -6.43
CA VAL A 62 4.84 -7.52 -7.10
C VAL A 62 3.49 -7.35 -7.79
N ALA A 63 2.51 -6.74 -7.12
CA ALA A 63 1.21 -6.42 -7.72
C ALA A 63 1.38 -5.51 -8.96
N GLY A 64 2.11 -4.40 -8.83
CA GLY A 64 2.34 -3.46 -9.93
C GLY A 64 3.01 -4.12 -11.16
N ASN A 65 4.00 -4.99 -10.95
CA ASN A 65 4.63 -5.73 -12.04
C ASN A 65 3.66 -6.69 -12.74
N ARG A 66 2.75 -7.32 -12.00
CA ARG A 66 1.71 -8.21 -12.55
C ARG A 66 0.66 -7.41 -13.33
N LEU A 67 0.17 -6.31 -12.76
CA LEU A 67 -0.76 -5.39 -13.40
C LEU A 67 -0.20 -4.90 -14.74
N ARG A 68 1.04 -4.40 -14.76
CA ARG A 68 1.69 -3.93 -16.01
C ARG A 68 1.67 -4.97 -17.13
N ARG A 69 1.88 -6.26 -16.82
CA ARG A 69 1.79 -7.35 -17.81
C ARG A 69 0.35 -7.60 -18.28
N ARG A 70 -0.61 -7.55 -17.36
CA ARG A 70 -2.03 -7.81 -17.64
C ARG A 70 -2.71 -6.64 -18.35
N TYR A 71 -2.25 -5.42 -18.13
CA TYR A 71 -2.79 -4.19 -18.71
C TYR A 71 -2.49 -4.06 -20.20
N ALA A 72 -1.36 -4.63 -20.66
CA ALA A 72 -0.91 -4.51 -22.05
C ALA A 72 -1.97 -4.93 -23.09
N ARG A 73 -2.78 -5.96 -22.77
CA ARG A 73 -3.84 -6.45 -23.68
C ARG A 73 -5.07 -5.53 -23.77
N TYR A 74 -5.19 -4.55 -22.88
CA TYR A 74 -6.32 -3.60 -22.81
C TYR A 74 -5.94 -2.17 -23.17
N GLY A 75 -4.68 -1.92 -23.52
CA GLY A 75 -4.16 -0.56 -23.67
C GLY A 75 -4.13 0.23 -22.36
N ALA A 76 -4.24 -0.43 -21.20
CA ALA A 76 -4.17 0.21 -19.90
C ALA A 76 -2.71 0.47 -19.47
N LYS A 77 -2.48 1.49 -18.64
CA LYS A 77 -1.15 1.84 -18.12
C LYS A 77 -1.22 2.38 -16.71
N ILE A 78 -0.30 1.94 -15.85
CA ILE A 78 -0.10 2.56 -14.54
C ILE A 78 0.58 3.91 -14.76
N ILE A 79 -0.01 4.97 -14.21
CA ILE A 79 0.49 6.34 -14.25
C ILE A 79 1.29 6.68 -12.99
N LEU A 80 0.73 6.36 -11.82
CA LEU A 80 1.34 6.70 -10.54
C LEU A 80 1.16 5.56 -9.53
N CYS A 81 2.18 5.39 -8.70
CA CYS A 81 2.19 4.52 -7.53
C CYS A 81 2.21 5.39 -6.28
N LEU A 82 1.16 5.37 -5.47
CA LEU A 82 1.04 6.18 -4.26
C LEU A 82 0.78 5.26 -3.06
N HIS A 83 1.82 5.02 -2.26
CA HIS A 83 1.77 4.12 -1.09
C HIS A 83 1.21 2.73 -1.42
N ASP A 84 -0.08 2.49 -1.16
CA ASP A 84 -0.83 1.26 -1.38
C ASP A 84 -1.84 1.35 -2.53
N ALA A 85 -1.84 2.44 -3.30
CA ALA A 85 -2.75 2.71 -4.41
C ALA A 85 -2.03 2.88 -5.75
N PHE A 86 -2.68 2.44 -6.83
CA PHE A 86 -2.28 2.70 -8.21
C PHE A 86 -3.25 3.68 -8.87
N VAL A 87 -2.72 4.70 -9.53
CA VAL A 87 -3.44 5.48 -10.53
C VAL A 87 -3.10 4.90 -11.89
N PHE A 88 -4.11 4.58 -12.69
CA PHE A 88 -3.92 4.02 -14.01
C PHE A 88 -4.90 4.64 -15.01
N GLU A 89 -4.51 4.65 -16.27
CA GLU A 89 -5.37 5.00 -17.40
C GLU A 89 -5.79 3.75 -18.15
N VAL A 90 -6.99 3.77 -18.73
CA VAL A 90 -7.57 2.66 -19.50
C VAL A 90 -8.58 3.22 -20.50
N PRO A 91 -8.69 2.65 -21.73
CA PRO A 91 -9.82 2.96 -22.60
C PRO A 91 -11.15 2.65 -21.92
N TYR A 92 -12.14 3.54 -21.99
CA TYR A 92 -13.43 3.38 -21.30
C TYR A 92 -14.12 2.03 -21.55
N ALA A 93 -13.99 1.49 -22.77
CA ALA A 93 -14.55 0.19 -23.14
C ALA A 93 -14.01 -0.99 -22.30
N HIS A 94 -12.86 -0.84 -21.64
CA HIS A 94 -12.22 -1.86 -20.81
C HIS A 94 -12.17 -1.49 -19.32
N LEU A 95 -12.85 -0.42 -18.89
CA LEU A 95 -12.74 0.10 -17.52
C LEU A 95 -13.12 -0.97 -16.48
N GLU A 96 -14.28 -1.59 -16.60
CA GLU A 96 -14.74 -2.58 -15.62
C GLU A 96 -13.86 -3.83 -15.60
N GLU A 97 -13.49 -4.36 -16.76
CA GLU A 97 -12.63 -5.54 -16.87
C GLU A 97 -11.24 -5.28 -16.27
N VAL A 98 -10.64 -4.11 -16.52
CA VAL A 98 -9.36 -3.74 -15.93
C VAL A 98 -9.49 -3.47 -14.43
N ALA A 99 -10.62 -2.91 -13.96
CA ALA A 99 -10.88 -2.73 -12.54
C ALA A 99 -10.95 -4.07 -11.78
N GLU A 100 -11.65 -5.06 -12.32
CA GLU A 100 -11.70 -6.42 -11.77
C GLU A 100 -10.31 -7.05 -11.69
N ILE A 101 -9.55 -7.02 -12.80
CA ILE A 101 -8.17 -7.52 -12.85
C ILE A 101 -7.29 -6.81 -11.83
N THR A 102 -7.48 -5.50 -11.66
CA THR A 102 -6.72 -4.70 -10.69
C THR A 102 -6.96 -5.21 -9.29
N SER A 103 -8.24 -5.35 -8.94
CA SER A 103 -8.69 -5.83 -7.65
C SER A 103 -8.18 -7.25 -7.37
N GLU A 104 -8.31 -8.17 -8.33
CA GLU A 104 -7.80 -9.55 -8.23
C GLU A 104 -6.30 -9.62 -8.02
N VAL A 105 -5.52 -8.93 -8.86
CA VAL A 105 -4.06 -8.98 -8.79
C VAL A 105 -3.54 -8.38 -7.48
N MET A 106 -4.11 -7.27 -7.02
CA MET A 106 -3.72 -6.65 -5.76
C MET A 106 -4.05 -7.55 -4.56
N ARG A 107 -5.25 -8.13 -4.51
CA ARG A 107 -5.61 -9.11 -3.45
C ARG A 107 -4.71 -10.34 -3.47
N GLY A 108 -4.51 -10.92 -4.66
CA GLY A 108 -3.71 -12.12 -4.84
C GLY A 108 -2.25 -11.93 -4.44
N ALA A 109 -1.65 -10.77 -4.73
CA ALA A 109 -0.28 -10.48 -4.31
C ALA A 109 -0.11 -10.48 -2.79
N VAL A 110 -1.09 -9.93 -2.05
CA VAL A 110 -1.08 -9.95 -0.58
C VAL A 110 -1.28 -11.37 -0.06
N GLN A 111 -2.26 -12.10 -0.59
CA GLN A 111 -2.59 -13.45 -0.12
C GLN A 111 -1.48 -14.48 -0.38
N GLU A 112 -0.68 -14.30 -1.43
CA GLU A 112 0.48 -15.16 -1.70
C GLU A 112 1.56 -15.04 -0.61
N SER A 113 1.79 -13.82 -0.12
CA SER A 113 2.76 -13.60 0.98
C SER A 113 2.14 -13.85 2.35
N PHE A 114 0.83 -13.63 2.49
CA PHE A 114 0.10 -13.71 3.76
C PHE A 114 -1.26 -14.38 3.57
N PRO A 115 -1.31 -15.73 3.48
CA PRO A 115 -2.54 -16.47 3.10
C PRO A 115 -3.73 -16.29 4.03
N ALA A 116 -3.49 -15.93 5.29
CA ALA A 116 -4.54 -15.71 6.28
C ALA A 116 -5.24 -14.34 6.13
N LEU A 117 -4.67 -13.40 5.38
CA LEU A 117 -5.25 -12.07 5.21
C LEU A 117 -6.37 -12.07 4.18
N ARG A 118 -7.37 -11.21 4.41
CA ARG A 118 -8.48 -10.94 3.50
C ARG A 118 -8.43 -9.46 3.09
N PRO A 119 -7.54 -9.10 2.15
CA PRO A 119 -7.38 -7.71 1.72
C PRO A 119 -8.63 -7.23 0.97
N GLN A 120 -8.99 -5.98 1.20
CA GLN A 120 -10.01 -5.28 0.43
C GLN A 120 -9.32 -4.36 -0.57
N VAL A 121 -9.83 -4.32 -1.80
CA VAL A 121 -9.31 -3.47 -2.87
C VAL A 121 -10.50 -2.87 -3.59
N ASP A 122 -10.57 -1.55 -3.53
CA ASP A 122 -11.62 -0.77 -4.18
C ASP A 122 -11.01 -0.02 -5.36
N VAL A 123 -11.75 0.01 -6.46
CA VAL A 123 -11.37 0.69 -7.69
C VAL A 123 -12.49 1.65 -8.05
N ASN A 124 -12.17 2.93 -8.25
CA ASN A 124 -13.16 3.92 -8.68
C ASN A 124 -13.49 3.69 -10.16
N VAL A 125 -14.71 3.22 -10.43
CA VAL A 125 -15.29 3.08 -11.78
C VAL A 125 -16.43 4.06 -12.04
N GLU A 126 -17.02 4.66 -11.01
CA GLU A 126 -18.18 5.56 -11.10
C GLU A 126 -17.78 6.93 -11.64
N HIS A 127 -16.67 7.48 -11.16
CA HIS A 127 -16.15 8.79 -11.54
C HIS A 127 -14.69 8.70 -11.98
N PRO A 128 -14.39 8.01 -13.11
CA PRO A 128 -13.02 7.69 -13.55
C PRO A 128 -12.23 8.91 -14.05
N HIS A 129 -12.90 10.06 -14.21
CA HIS A 129 -12.27 11.33 -14.55
C HIS A 129 -11.58 12.00 -13.36
N CYS A 130 -11.76 11.49 -12.14
CA CYS A 130 -11.10 11.99 -10.93
C CYS A 130 -10.27 10.89 -10.27
N TRP A 131 -9.27 11.29 -9.49
CA TRP A 131 -8.39 10.36 -8.77
C TRP A 131 -8.90 10.00 -7.36
N ASN A 132 -10.08 10.49 -6.98
CA ASN A 132 -10.64 10.25 -5.67
C ASN A 132 -11.35 8.90 -5.62
N LYS A 133 -11.05 8.11 -4.59
CA LYS A 133 -11.70 6.82 -4.35
C LYS A 133 -13.08 6.98 -3.69
N ASP A 134 -13.27 8.00 -2.87
CA ASP A 134 -14.42 8.10 -1.96
C ASP A 134 -15.68 8.72 -2.60
N GLY A 135 -15.77 8.74 -3.93
CA GLY A 135 -16.89 9.37 -4.66
C GLY A 135 -16.96 10.90 -4.51
N LYS A 136 -15.96 11.54 -3.88
CA LYS A 136 -15.89 12.99 -3.71
C LYS A 136 -15.28 13.68 -4.92
N TYR A 137 -15.80 13.41 -6.12
CA TYR A 137 -15.21 13.85 -7.38
C TYR A 137 -15.14 15.38 -7.51
N LEU A 138 -16.02 16.12 -6.83
CA LEU A 138 -16.05 17.59 -6.82
C LEU A 138 -15.07 18.23 -5.83
N SER A 139 -14.23 17.45 -5.12
CA SER A 139 -13.43 18.00 -4.02
C SER A 139 -12.47 19.11 -4.47
N LEU A 140 -11.87 18.96 -5.66
CA LEU A 140 -10.95 19.95 -6.20
C LEU A 140 -11.69 21.20 -6.69
N GLU A 141 -12.80 21.00 -7.39
CA GLU A 141 -13.64 22.08 -7.91
C GLU A 141 -14.17 22.94 -6.75
N TYR A 142 -14.74 22.31 -5.72
CA TYR A 142 -15.18 23.01 -4.53
C TYR A 142 -14.04 23.70 -3.80
N TRP A 143 -12.83 23.12 -3.77
CA TRP A 143 -11.69 23.76 -3.12
C TRP A 143 -11.24 25.02 -3.86
N MET A 144 -11.29 24.99 -5.20
CA MET A 144 -10.97 26.14 -6.05
C MET A 144 -12.02 27.24 -5.95
N GLU A 145 -13.29 26.89 -5.76
CA GLU A 145 -14.38 27.84 -5.54
C GLU A 145 -14.33 28.47 -4.14
N ASP A 146 -14.29 27.63 -3.10
CA ASP A 146 -14.26 28.02 -1.69
C ASP A 146 -13.72 26.86 -0.82
N PRO A 147 -12.54 27.01 -0.21
CA PRO A 147 -11.97 25.99 0.69
C PRO A 147 -12.91 25.52 1.82
N GLU A 148 -13.82 26.36 2.31
CA GLU A 148 -14.80 25.97 3.35
C GLU A 148 -15.92 25.09 2.79
N ARG A 149 -16.34 25.32 1.54
CA ARG A 149 -17.26 24.44 0.82
C ARG A 149 -16.65 23.06 0.62
N ALA A 150 -15.37 23.00 0.26
CA ALA A 150 -14.65 21.74 0.14
C ALA A 150 -14.55 21.00 1.48
N ARG A 151 -14.23 21.69 2.58
CA ARG A 151 -14.21 21.10 3.93
C ARG A 151 -15.55 20.48 4.30
N THR A 152 -16.63 21.21 4.08
CA THR A 152 -18.01 20.74 4.32
C THR A 152 -18.32 19.48 3.51
N TYR A 153 -17.99 19.46 2.21
CA TYR A 153 -18.20 18.32 1.32
C TYR A 153 -17.29 17.12 1.66
N LEU A 154 -16.06 17.38 2.10
CA LEU A 154 -15.11 16.38 2.55
C LEU A 154 -15.44 15.84 3.95
N GLY A 155 -16.33 16.49 4.71
CA GLY A 155 -16.68 16.08 6.07
C GLY A 155 -15.49 16.18 7.03
N SER A 156 -14.60 17.15 6.79
CA SER A 156 -13.34 17.38 7.51
C SER A 156 -13.23 18.80 8.02
#